data_AF-A0A3M1CFB1-F1
#
_entry.id   AF-A0A3M1CFB1-F1
#
_cell.length_a   1.000
_cell.length_b   1.000
_cell.length_c   1.000
_cell.angle_alpha   90.00
_cell.angle_beta   90.00
_cell.angle_gamma   90.00
#
_symmetry.space_group_name_H-M   'P 1'
#
loop_
_entity.id
_entity.type
_entity.pdbx_description
1 polymer ?
#
loop_
_entity_poly.entity_id
_entity_poly.type
_entity_poly.pdbx_seq_one_letter_code
_entity_poly.pdbx_strand_id
1 'polypeptide(L)'
;MKTDVVVTMLSVYMLGMALLGVWRTGSVMPLVILGTIAVVTFVLALSIRRGSRTAMQFTLAWLAFNTVITGYEVFWRNPAHGQLHPGHALIFGSLALFSLVVLVLVWRRYRRM
;
A
#
# COMPACT_ATOMS: atom_id res chain seq x y z
N MET A 1 11.59 5.31 -14.43
CA MET A 1 10.18 5.58 -14.06
C MET A 1 10.10 6.84 -13.19
N LYS A 2 9.05 7.67 -13.36
CA LYS A 2 8.81 8.84 -12.49
C LYS A 2 8.21 8.39 -11.14
N THR A 3 8.52 9.09 -10.05
CA THR A 3 8.11 8.69 -8.69
C THR A 3 6.59 8.59 -8.54
N ASP A 4 5.88 9.58 -9.09
CA ASP A 4 4.42 9.64 -9.14
C ASP A 4 3.81 8.43 -9.84
N VAL A 5 4.43 7.96 -10.94
CA VAL A 5 3.97 6.75 -11.66
C VAL A 5 4.10 5.52 -10.77
N VAL A 6 5.24 5.34 -10.08
CA VAL A 6 5.47 4.19 -9.21
C VAL A 6 4.45 4.14 -8.07
N VAL A 7 4.20 5.29 -7.43
CA VAL A 7 3.22 5.38 -6.32
C VAL A 7 1.79 5.21 -6.82
N THR A 8 1.48 5.69 -8.03
CA THR A 8 0.18 5.46 -8.68
C THR A 8 -0.05 3.97 -8.96
N MET A 9 0.98 3.26 -9.46
CA MET A 9 0.89 1.81 -9.68
C MET A 9 0.60 1.05 -8.39
N LEU A 10 1.21 1.46 -7.27
CA LEU A 10 0.90 0.88 -5.95
C LEU A 10 -0.56 1.12 -5.55
N SER A 11 -1.09 2.32 -5.75
CA SER A 11 -2.49 2.64 -5.46
C SER A 11 -3.45 1.77 -6.28
N VAL A 12 -3.23 1.67 -7.60
CA VAL A 12 -4.05 0.82 -8.48
C VAL A 12 -3.98 -0.65 -8.03
N TYR A 13 -2.79 -1.11 -7.66
CA TYR A 13 -2.61 -2.45 -7.14
C TYR A 13 -3.36 -2.67 -5.83
N MET A 14 -3.28 -1.75 -4.87
CA MET A 14 -4.03 -1.80 -3.62
C MET A 14 -5.54 -1.89 -3.87
N LEU A 15 -6.05 -1.13 -4.84
CA LEU A 15 -7.46 -1.20 -5.23
C LEU A 15 -7.81 -2.56 -5.85
N GLY A 16 -6.95 -3.10 -6.71
CA GLY A 16 -7.13 -4.45 -7.27
C GLY A 16 -7.17 -5.53 -6.19
N MET A 17 -6.29 -5.44 -5.19
CA MET A 17 -6.28 -6.35 -4.05
C MET A 17 -7.50 -6.18 -3.14
N ALA A 18 -8.01 -4.95 -3.02
CA ALA A 18 -9.26 -4.67 -2.33
C ALA A 18 -10.45 -5.39 -2.99
N LEU A 19 -10.57 -5.27 -4.32
CA LEU A 19 -11.61 -5.95 -5.10
C LEU A 19 -11.48 -7.47 -5.03
N LEU A 20 -10.26 -8.00 -5.11
CA LEU A 20 -9.99 -9.42 -4.93
C LEU A 20 -10.42 -9.91 -3.52
N GLY A 21 -10.17 -9.09 -2.50
CA GLY A 21 -10.60 -9.34 -1.13
C GLY A 21 -12.13 -9.41 -1.01
N VAL A 22 -12.85 -8.47 -1.63
CA VAL A 22 -14.32 -8.50 -1.68
C VAL A 22 -14.81 -9.78 -2.36
N TRP A 23 -14.25 -10.11 -3.53
CA TRP A 23 -14.63 -11.30 -4.28
C TRP A 23 -14.41 -12.59 -3.48
N ARG A 24 -13.34 -12.69 -2.68
CA ARG A 24 -13.05 -13.88 -1.87
C ARG A 24 -13.82 -13.98 -0.56
N THR A 25 -14.17 -12.85 0.04
CA THR A 25 -14.77 -12.83 1.39
C THR A 25 -16.27 -12.53 1.37
N GLY A 26 -16.81 -12.02 0.27
CA GLY A 26 -18.18 -11.52 0.19
C GLY A 26 -18.42 -10.24 1.03
N SER A 27 -17.40 -9.73 1.72
CA SER A 27 -17.48 -8.56 2.58
C SER A 27 -16.98 -7.31 1.85
N VAL A 28 -17.59 -6.16 2.14
CA VAL A 28 -17.15 -4.85 1.62
C VAL A 28 -15.93 -4.31 2.39
N MET A 29 -15.60 -4.91 3.55
CA MET A 29 -14.50 -4.44 4.42
C MET A 29 -13.14 -4.30 3.72
N PRO A 30 -12.70 -5.24 2.85
CA PRO A 30 -11.46 -5.06 2.10
C PRO A 30 -11.47 -3.82 1.22
N LEU A 31 -12.61 -3.46 0.61
CA LEU A 31 -12.75 -2.24 -0.19
C LEU A 31 -12.69 -0.98 0.67
N VAL A 32 -13.31 -0.99 1.85
CA VAL A 32 -13.24 0.15 2.78
C VAL A 32 -11.80 0.36 3.23
N ILE A 33 -11.12 -0.69 3.69
CA ILE A 33 -9.78 -0.56 4.26
C ILE A 33 -8.73 -0.31 3.16
N LEU A 34 -8.56 -1.27 2.23
CA LEU A 34 -7.53 -1.16 1.19
C LEU A 34 -7.87 -0.12 0.14
N GLY A 35 -9.16 0.13 -0.14
CA GLY A 35 -9.58 1.20 -1.04
C GLY A 35 -9.30 2.59 -0.46
N THR A 36 -9.55 2.84 0.83
CA THR A 36 -9.16 4.11 1.46
C THR A 36 -7.65 4.31 1.44
N ILE A 37 -6.87 3.26 1.74
CA ILE A 37 -5.40 3.30 1.63
C ILE A 37 -4.97 3.59 0.19
N ALA A 38 -5.61 2.98 -0.80
CA ALA A 38 -5.35 3.21 -2.22
C ALA A 38 -5.61 4.67 -2.63
N VAL A 39 -6.72 5.27 -2.16
CA VAL A 39 -7.06 6.67 -2.44
C VAL A 39 -6.03 7.61 -1.82
N VAL A 40 -5.66 7.42 -0.55
CA VAL A 40 -4.62 8.23 0.11
C VAL A 40 -3.29 8.12 -0.65
N THR A 41 -2.92 6.91 -1.06
CA THR A 41 -1.71 6.66 -1.84
C THR A 41 -1.75 7.37 -3.20
N PHE A 42 -2.91 7.41 -3.86
CA PHE A 42 -3.10 8.14 -5.11
C PHE A 42 -2.96 9.66 -4.93
N VAL A 43 -3.57 10.23 -3.88
CA VAL A 43 -3.46 11.66 -3.55
C VAL A 43 -2.01 12.07 -3.30
N LEU A 44 -1.24 11.21 -2.61
CA LEU A 44 0.19 11.41 -2.41
C LEU A 44 0.97 11.36 -3.72
N ALA A 45 0.65 10.44 -4.63
CA ALA A 45 1.25 10.38 -5.96
C ALA A 45 1.03 11.67 -6.76
N LEU A 46 -0.21 12.20 -6.75
CA LEU A 46 -0.54 13.48 -7.39
C LEU A 46 0.23 14.65 -6.76
N SER A 47 0.44 14.62 -5.44
CA SER A 47 1.17 15.65 -4.71
C SER A 47 2.67 15.65 -5.04
N ILE A 48 3.29 14.46 -5.18
CA ILE A 48 4.70 14.33 -5.60
C ILE A 48 4.89 14.80 -7.05
N ARG A 49 3.89 14.63 -7.93
CA ARG A 49 3.97 15.10 -9.32
C ARG A 49 4.26 16.60 -9.44
N ARG A 50 3.92 17.39 -8.42
CA ARG A 50 4.22 18.83 -8.32
C ARG A 50 5.66 19.14 -7.86
N GLY A 51 6.49 18.12 -7.59
CA GLY A 51 7.90 18.28 -7.23
C GLY A 51 8.14 18.68 -5.76
N SER A 52 7.13 18.63 -4.90
CA SER A 52 7.28 19.02 -3.49
C SER A 52 8.12 18.00 -2.69
N ARG A 53 9.22 18.47 -2.10
CA ARG A 53 10.08 17.65 -1.22
C ARG A 53 9.32 17.16 0.01
N THR A 54 8.46 18.01 0.58
CA THR A 54 7.60 17.69 1.72
C THR A 54 6.62 16.56 1.36
N ALA A 55 5.97 16.63 0.20
CA ALA A 55 5.08 15.56 -0.26
C ALA A 55 5.82 14.22 -0.40
N MET A 56 7.08 14.25 -0.82
CA MET A 56 7.89 13.04 -0.95
C MET A 56 8.29 12.46 0.41
N GLN A 57 8.59 13.29 1.42
CA GLN A 57 8.82 12.84 2.80
C GLN A 57 7.58 12.18 3.40
N PHE A 58 6.41 12.83 3.27
CA PHE A 58 5.14 12.24 3.73
C PHE A 58 4.86 10.92 3.02
N THR A 59 5.13 10.83 1.72
CA THR A 59 4.96 9.58 0.97
C THR A 59 5.90 8.50 1.47
N LEU A 60 7.16 8.81 1.77
CA LEU A 60 8.10 7.85 2.34
C LEU A 60 7.61 7.31 3.70
N ALA A 61 7.17 8.20 4.59
CA ALA A 61 6.63 7.81 5.88
C ALA A 61 5.37 6.94 5.71
N TRP A 62 4.47 7.33 4.82
CA TRP A 62 3.26 6.58 4.48
C TRP A 62 3.56 5.18 3.94
N LEU A 63 4.50 5.06 3.00
CA LEU A 63 4.90 3.78 2.42
C LEU A 63 5.60 2.88 3.45
N ALA A 64 6.46 3.45 4.30
CA ALA A 64 7.10 2.71 5.39
C ALA A 64 6.06 2.15 6.36
N PHE A 65 5.12 2.99 6.78
CA PHE A 65 4.01 2.59 7.65
C PHE A 65 3.15 1.48 7.02
N ASN A 66 2.74 1.64 5.75
CA ASN A 66 1.97 0.61 5.05
C ASN A 66 2.73 -0.71 4.93
N THR A 67 4.02 -0.66 4.63
CA THR A 67 4.88 -1.85 4.55
C THR A 67 4.93 -2.58 5.88
N VAL A 68 5.10 -1.86 6.99
CA VAL A 68 5.14 -2.44 8.33
C VAL A 68 3.79 -3.02 8.72
N ILE A 69 2.69 -2.30 8.52
CA ILE A 69 1.35 -2.78 8.89
C ILE A 69 0.95 -4.00 8.07
N THR A 70 1.10 -3.93 6.75
CA THR A 70 0.74 -5.07 5.89
C THR A 70 1.66 -6.26 6.16
N GLY A 71 2.95 -6.03 6.44
CA GLY A 71 3.86 -7.07 6.90
C GLY A 71 3.45 -7.66 8.25
N TYR A 72 3.01 -6.83 9.19
CA TYR A 72 2.51 -7.27 10.49
C TYR A 72 1.29 -8.18 10.33
N GLU A 73 0.32 -7.82 9.48
CA GLU A 73 -0.85 -8.65 9.17
C GLU A 73 -0.51 -10.00 8.49
N VAL A 74 0.70 -10.13 7.92
CA VAL A 74 1.20 -11.41 7.40
C VAL A 74 1.73 -12.31 8.49
N PHE A 75 2.55 -11.76 9.39
CA PHE A 75 3.31 -12.54 10.38
C PHE A 75 2.61 -12.69 11.72
N TRP A 76 1.82 -11.69 12.12
CA TRP A 76 1.13 -11.66 13.39
C TRP A 76 -0.37 -11.85 13.17
N ARG A 77 -0.93 -12.87 13.84
CA ARG A 77 -2.37 -13.07 13.88
C ARG A 77 -3.01 -11.88 14.59
N ASN A 78 -3.81 -11.12 13.87
CA ASN A 78 -4.75 -10.20 14.49
C ASN A 78 -5.88 -11.02 15.14
N PRO A 79 -6.00 -11.08 16.48
CA PRO A 79 -7.04 -11.86 17.16
C PRO A 79 -8.45 -11.39 16.79
N ALA A 80 -8.60 -10.13 16.37
CA ALA A 80 -9.86 -9.55 15.91
C ALA A 80 -10.33 -10.14 14.55
N HIS A 81 -9.51 -10.96 13.88
CA HIS A 81 -9.84 -11.61 12.61
C HIS A 81 -9.97 -13.12 12.72
N GLY A 82 -10.21 -13.67 13.92
CA GLY A 82 -10.86 -14.95 14.23
C GLY A 82 -10.23 -16.23 13.66
N GLN A 83 -10.06 -16.34 12.35
CA GLN A 83 -9.40 -17.40 11.63
C GLN A 83 -8.78 -16.83 10.35
N LEU A 84 -7.51 -17.15 10.08
CA LEU A 84 -6.85 -16.80 8.81
C LEU A 84 -7.61 -17.46 7.66
N HIS A 85 -8.40 -16.68 6.93
CA HIS A 85 -9.00 -17.17 5.69
C HIS A 85 -7.90 -17.49 4.67
N PRO A 86 -8.01 -18.62 3.92
CA PRO A 86 -7.09 -18.94 2.84
C PRO A 86 -6.97 -17.76 1.87
N GLY A 87 -5.77 -17.19 1.76
CA GLY A 87 -5.50 -16.03 0.92
C GLY A 87 -5.14 -14.73 1.67
N HIS A 88 -5.27 -14.68 3.00
CA HIS A 88 -4.84 -13.52 3.80
C HIS A 88 -3.35 -13.20 3.60
N ALA A 89 -2.48 -14.20 3.78
CA ALA A 89 -1.04 -14.06 3.58
C ALA A 89 -0.67 -13.70 2.13
N LEU A 90 -1.45 -14.15 1.15
CA LEU A 90 -1.25 -13.75 -0.25
C LEU A 90 -1.58 -12.28 -0.46
N ILE A 91 -2.72 -11.80 0.05
CA ILE A 91 -3.14 -10.41 -0.12
C ILE A 91 -2.19 -9.45 0.61
N PHE A 92 -2.02 -9.64 1.91
CA PHE A 92 -1.19 -8.75 2.72
C PHE A 92 0.31 -8.92 2.44
N GLY A 93 0.77 -10.14 2.11
CA GLY A 93 2.19 -10.39 1.81
C GLY A 93 2.63 -9.78 0.50
N SER A 94 1.80 -9.88 -0.53
CA SER A 94 2.08 -9.24 -1.82
C SER A 94 1.97 -7.72 -1.73
N LEU A 95 1.03 -7.18 -0.94
CA LEU A 95 0.96 -5.75 -0.60
C LEU A 95 2.21 -5.25 0.13
N ALA A 96 2.65 -5.98 1.16
CA ALA A 96 3.84 -5.63 1.94
C ALA A 96 5.09 -5.60 1.04
N LEU A 97 5.26 -6.63 0.21
CA LEU A 97 6.40 -6.72 -0.70
C LEU A 97 6.37 -5.59 -1.74
N PHE A 98 5.21 -5.33 -2.36
CA PHE A 98 5.14 -4.30 -3.39
C PHE A 98 5.29 -2.89 -2.79
N SER A 99 4.70 -2.64 -1.62
CA SER A 99 4.91 -1.41 -0.85
C SER A 99 6.39 -1.21 -0.50
N LEU A 100 7.10 -2.27 -0.09
CA LEU A 100 8.53 -2.21 0.20
C LEU A 100 9.36 -1.87 -1.05
N VAL A 101 9.06 -2.50 -2.19
CA VAL A 101 9.72 -2.20 -3.47
C VAL A 101 9.51 -0.74 -3.84
N VAL A 102 8.28 -0.25 -3.75
CA VAL A 102 7.92 1.14 -4.04
C VAL A 102 8.64 2.09 -3.07
N LEU A 103 8.67 1.78 -1.78
CA LEU A 103 9.42 2.53 -0.75
C LEU A 103 10.90 2.65 -1.13
N VAL A 104 11.56 1.54 -1.47
CA VAL A 104 12.98 1.54 -1.86
C VAL A 104 13.23 2.39 -3.10
N LEU A 105 12.35 2.32 -4.10
CA LEU A 105 12.46 3.12 -5.32
C LEU A 105 12.28 4.62 -5.05
N VAL A 106 11.27 4.99 -4.25
CA VAL A 106 11.02 6.39 -3.85
C VAL A 106 12.18 6.91 -3.01
N TRP A 107 12.70 6.12 -2.06
CA TRP A 107 13.82 6.48 -1.20
C TRP A 107 15.10 6.76 -2.00
N ARG A 108 15.43 5.89 -2.95
CA ARG A 108 16.59 6.09 -3.84
C ARG A 108 16.49 7.40 -4.61
N ARG A 109 15.28 7.79 -5.01
CA ARG A 109 15.06 9.05 -5.72
C ARG A 109 15.11 10.26 -4.80
N TYR A 110 14.57 10.15 -3.59
CA TYR A 110 14.65 11.19 -2.57
C TYR A 110 16.10 11.55 -2.21
N ARG A 111 16.99 10.56 -2.09
CA ARG A 111 18.41 10.80 -1.80
C ARG A 111 19.19 11.52 -2.91
N ARG A 112 18.63 11.63 -4.12
CA ARG A 112 19.26 12.29 -5.27
C ARG A 112 18.76 13.73 -5.48
N MET A 113 17.83 14.21 -4.65
CA MET A 113 17.33 15.59 -4.65
C MET A 113 17.98 16.41 -3.54
#